data_AF-A0A7X7LYG7-F1
#
_entry.id   AF-A0A7X7LYG7-F1
#
_cell.length_a   1.000
_cell.length_b   1.000
_cell.length_c   1.000
_cell.angle_alpha   90.00
_cell.angle_beta   90.00
_cell.angle_gamma   90.00
#
_symmetry.space_group_name_H-M   'P 1'
#
loop_
_entity.id
_entity.type
_entity.pdbx_description
1 polymer ?
#
loop_
_entity_poly.entity_id
_entity_poly.type
_entity_poly.pdbx_seq_one_letter_code
_entity_poly.pdbx_strand_id
1 'polypeptide(L)' 'ALVRCGGTDPDDKETSGWMRMTACYRRRDGRWRVIHEHFSAPFDPQDDKVLWLEP' A
#
# COMPACT_ATOMS: atom_id res chain seq x y z
N ALA A 1 -5.15 1.55 7.78
CA ALA A 1 -5.95 0.46 7.19
C ALA A 1 -5.02 -0.62 6.65
N LEU A 2 -5.53 -1.84 6.43
CA LEU A 2 -4.90 -2.81 5.55
C LEU A 2 -5.57 -2.74 4.18
N VAL A 3 -4.76 -2.71 3.13
CA VAL A 3 -5.20 -2.60 1.73
C VAL A 3 -4.54 -3.68 0.91
N ARG A 4 -5.29 -4.31 -0.01
CA ARG A 4 -4.72 -5.23 -1.01
C ARG A 4 -4.24 -4.36 -2.17
N CYS A 5 -2.93 -4.25 -2.33
CA CYS A 5 -2.28 -3.46 -3.37
C CYS A 5 -1.64 -4.41 -4.38
N GLY A 6 -1.82 -4.13 -5.66
CA GLY A 6 -1.34 -4.99 -6.73
C GLY A 6 -1.62 -4.42 -8.10
N GLY A 7 -1.12 -5.12 -9.11
CA GLY A 7 -1.32 -4.80 -10.52
C GLY A 7 -1.13 -6.02 -11.40
N THR A 8 -1.59 -5.88 -12.63
CA THR A 8 -1.38 -6.87 -13.69
C THR A 8 -0.21 -6.42 -14.55
N ASP A 9 0.74 -7.31 -14.79
CA ASP A 9 1.87 -7.03 -15.69
C ASP A 9 1.46 -7.16 -17.18
N PRO A 10 2.33 -6.81 -18.14
CA PRO A 10 2.02 -6.92 -19.57
C PRO A 10 1.76 -8.34 -20.10
N ASP A 11 2.11 -9.37 -19.34
CA ASP A 11 1.88 -10.78 -19.65
C ASP A 11 0.59 -11.32 -18.98
N ASP A 12 -0.31 -10.41 -18.56
CA ASP A 12 -1.56 -10.67 -17.85
C ASP A 12 -1.41 -11.37 -16.49
N LYS A 13 -0.22 -11.34 -15.87
CA LYS A 13 0.00 -11.93 -14.56
C LYS A 13 -0.32 -10.93 -13.45
N GLU A 14 -1.26 -11.30 -12.58
CA GLU A 14 -1.59 -10.51 -11.38
C GLU A 14 -0.50 -10.68 -10.31
N THR A 15 -0.07 -9.56 -9.74
CA THR A 15 0.74 -9.51 -8.53
C THR A 15 0.05 -8.64 -7.50
N SER A 16 -0.11 -9.11 -6.28
CA SER A 16 -0.77 -8.35 -5.22
C SER A 16 -0.31 -8.80 -3.85
N GLY A 17 -0.29 -7.89 -2.87
CA GLY A 17 -0.04 -8.21 -1.47
C GLY A 17 -0.78 -7.27 -0.52
N TRP A 18 -0.84 -7.64 0.76
CA TRP A 18 -1.40 -6.79 1.80
C TRP A 18 -0.40 -5.74 2.28
N MET A 19 -0.82 -4.48 2.34
CA MET A 19 0.00 -3.35 2.81
C MET A 19 -0.70 -2.58 3.93
N ARG A 20 0.10 -1.97 4.81
CA ARG A 20 -0.38 -0.97 5.77
C ARG A 20 -0.49 0.37 5.07
N MET A 21 -1.62 1.04 5.24
CA MET A 21 -1.88 2.36 4.66
C MET A 21 -2.33 3.37 5.71
N THR A 22 -1.75 4.56 5.66
CA THR A 22 -2.16 5.75 6.40
C THR A 22 -2.43 6.87 5.41
N ALA A 23 -3.61 7.49 5.48
CA ALA A 23 -3.93 8.70 4.73
C ALA A 23 -4.19 9.88 5.67
N CYS A 24 -3.64 11.04 5.32
CA CYS A 24 -3.94 12.30 5.96
C CYS A 24 -4.78 13.16 5.03
N TYR A 25 -5.85 13.72 5.60
CA TYR A 25 -6.79 14.56 4.86
C TYR A 25 -6.73 16.00 5.36
N ARG A 26 -6.94 16.95 4.45
CA ARG A 26 -7.15 18.36 4.78
C ARG A 26 -8.39 18.86 4.07
N ARG A 27 -9.24 19.59 4.81
CA ARG A 27 -10.41 20.26 4.23
C ARG A 27 -9.97 21.54 3.51
N ARG A 28 -10.33 21.68 2.23
CA ARG A 28 -10.14 22.89 1.40
C ARG A 28 -11.41 23.13 0.58
N ASP A 29 -11.88 24.38 0.56
CA ASP A 29 -13.12 24.78 -0.14
C ASP A 29 -14.32 23.87 0.18
N GLY A 30 -14.48 23.58 1.48
CA GLY A 30 -15.55 22.72 1.99
C GLY A 30 -15.37 21.22 1.76
N ARG A 31 -14.37 20.77 0.99
CA ARG A 31 -14.15 19.36 0.61
C ARG A 31 -12.90 18.78 1.28
N TRP A 32 -12.96 17.53 1.73
CA TRP A 32 -11.78 16.80 2.19
C TRP A 32 -10.94 16.37 0.98
N ARG A 33 -9.63 16.59 1.08
CA ARG A 33 -8.64 16.16 0.09
C ARG A 33 -7.58 15.35 0.79
N VAL A 34 -7.15 14.27 0.16
CA VAL A 34 -5.93 13.57 0.55
C VAL A 34 -4.76 14.52 0.32
N ILE A 35 -3.94 14.71 1.35
CA ILE A 35 -2.73 15.54 1.26
C ILE A 35 -1.45 14.75 1.48
N HIS A 36 -1.56 13.56 2.05
CA HIS A 36 -0.46 12.64 2.24
C HIS A 36 -1.00 11.22 2.32
N GLU A 37 -0.28 10.30 1.67
CA GLU A 37 -0.49 8.87 1.80
C GLU A 37 0.85 8.23 2.12
N HIS A 38 0.82 7.25 3.01
CA HIS A 38 1.96 6.41 3.35
C HIS A 38 1.53 4.95 3.22
N PHE A 39 2.26 4.20 2.41
CA PHE A 39 2.10 2.76 2.24
C PHE A 39 3.38 2.06 2.70
N SER A 40 3.24 0.98 3.45
CA SER A 40 4.40 0.19 3.89
C SER A 40 4.08 -1.30 4.00
N ALA A 41 5.03 -2.12 3.58
CA ALA A 41 5.07 -3.54 3.86
C ALA A 41 6.06 -3.80 5.02
N PRO A 42 5.87 -4.85 5.82
CA PRO A 42 6.91 -5.34 6.70
C PRO A 42 8.03 -6.00 5.88
N PHE A 43 9.24 -6.06 6.46
CA PHE A 43 10.40 -6.72 5.86
C PHE A 43 11.20 -7.47 6.94
N ASP A 44 11.96 -8.47 6.53
CA ASP A 44 12.93 -9.17 7.37
C ASP A 44 14.24 -8.36 7.44
N PRO A 45 14.66 -7.87 8.61
CA PRO A 45 15.89 -7.10 8.75
C PRO A 45 17.18 -7.93 8.60
N GLN A 46 17.10 -9.27 8.53
CA GLN A 46 18.28 -10.12 8.32
C GLN A 46 18.72 -10.17 6.86
N ASP A 47 17.77 -10.09 5.92
CA ASP A 47 18.03 -10.21 4.49
C ASP A 47 17.37 -9.12 3.61
N ASP A 48 16.77 -8.11 4.25
CA ASP A 48 16.11 -6.95 3.66
C ASP A 48 14.96 -7.29 2.68
N LYS A 49 14.37 -8.49 2.81
CA LYS A 49 13.25 -8.90 1.96
C LYS A 49 11.91 -8.49 2.53
N VAL A 50 11.03 -8.03 1.65
CA VAL A 50 9.62 -7.81 1.97
C VAL A 50 8.98 -9.12 2.42
N LEU A 51 8.25 -9.06 3.53
CA LEU A 51 7.42 -10.17 4.00
C LEU A 51 6.09 -10.13 3.27
N TRP A 52 5.91 -11.06 2.33
CA TRP A 52 4.64 -11.29 1.65
C TRP A 52 3.69 -12.00 2.61
N LEU A 53 2.69 -11.27 3.08
CA LEU A 53 1.64 -11.79 3.96
C LEU A 53 0.44 -12.21 3.12
N GLU A 54 0.63 -13.13 2.16
CA GLU A 54 -0.50 -13.87 1.59
C GLU A 54 -0.89 -15.02 2.54
N PRO A 55 -2.19 -15.39 2.62
CA PRO A 55 -2.59 -16.69 3.16
C PRO A 55 -2.03 -17.86 2.35
#